data_AF-A0A4Y2RMI0-F1
#
_entry.id   AF-A0A4Y2RMI0-F1
#
_cell.length_a   1.000
_cell.length_b   1.000
_cell.length_c   1.000
_cell.angle_alpha   90.00
_cell.angle_beta   90.00
_cell.angle_gamma   90.00
#
_symmetry.space_group_name_H-M   'P 1'
#
loop_
_entity.id
_entity.type
_entity.pdbx_description
1 polymer ?
#
loop_
_entity_poly.entity_id
_entity_poly.type
_entity_poly.pdbx_seq_one_letter_code
_entity_poly.pdbx_strand_id
1 'polypeptide(L)'
;MGKKKNRPFSGQQIESNLLVPHNFPTFFIIHRESTDKDTFHGVSPFLVEKAISSALGEVKSTKKLRSGNLLVEVNSPTQAKKVLNIKTLSTIAVTVTPHATLNSSKGVISCELTERSC
;
A
#
# COMPACT_ATOMS: atom_id res chain seq x y z
N MET A 1 -26.41 36.58 5.96
CA MET A 1 -26.73 35.82 4.73
C MET A 1 -25.43 35.34 4.08
N GLY A 2 -24.86 34.21 4.52
CA GLY A 2 -23.63 33.64 3.94
C GLY A 2 -23.91 32.24 3.40
N LYS A 3 -23.86 32.06 2.08
CA LYS A 3 -24.18 30.77 1.44
C LYS A 3 -23.03 29.78 1.66
N LYS A 4 -23.31 28.67 2.36
CA LYS A 4 -22.40 27.51 2.44
C LYS A 4 -22.37 26.84 1.05
N LYS A 5 -21.19 26.79 0.43
CA LYS A 5 -20.96 26.02 -0.80
C LYS A 5 -20.77 24.55 -0.42
N ASN A 6 -21.78 23.73 -0.72
CA ASN A 6 -21.65 22.28 -0.74
C ASN A 6 -20.75 21.94 -1.93
N ARG A 7 -19.46 21.70 -1.68
CA ARG A 7 -18.60 21.09 -2.70
C ARG A 7 -18.92 19.59 -2.67
N PRO A 8 -19.39 18.99 -3.77
CA PRO A 8 -19.41 17.54 -3.85
C PRO A 8 -17.96 17.10 -3.69
N PHE A 9 -17.69 16.26 -2.69
CA PHE A 9 -16.45 15.52 -2.60
C PHE A 9 -16.44 14.62 -3.84
N SER A 10 -15.85 15.10 -4.93
CA SER A 10 -15.51 14.27 -6.09
C SER A 10 -14.35 13.39 -5.66
N GLY A 11 -14.66 12.43 -4.78
CA GLY A 11 -13.83 11.28 -4.55
C GLY A 11 -13.91 10.48 -5.83
N GLN A 12 -12.86 10.53 -6.64
CA GLN A 12 -12.68 9.57 -7.71
C GLN A 12 -12.83 8.19 -7.09
N GLN A 13 -13.90 7.51 -7.47
CA GLN A 13 -14.12 6.12 -7.12
C GLN A 13 -12.95 5.36 -7.74
N ILE A 14 -11.98 4.98 -6.89
CA ILE A 14 -11.07 3.93 -7.27
C ILE A 14 -11.97 2.71 -7.36
N GLU A 15 -12.28 2.28 -8.58
CA GLU A 15 -12.85 0.97 -8.87
C GLU A 15 -11.85 -0.08 -8.37
N SER A 16 -11.86 -0.32 -7.07
CA SER A 16 -11.29 -1.53 -6.52
C SER A 16 -12.20 -2.65 -6.98
N ASN A 17 -11.66 -3.48 -7.85
CA ASN A 17 -12.06 -4.86 -8.09
C ASN A 17 -12.35 -5.57 -6.74
N LEU A 18 -13.54 -5.37 -6.18
CA LEU A 18 -13.97 -5.80 -4.85
C LEU A 18 -14.62 -7.20 -4.86
N LEU A 19 -14.59 -7.91 -5.99
CA LEU A 19 -15.25 -9.20 -6.14
C LEU A 19 -14.31 -10.41 -6.06
N VAL A 20 -13.02 -10.18 -5.82
CA VAL A 20 -12.09 -11.29 -5.49
C VAL A 20 -11.64 -11.11 -4.05
N PRO A 21 -11.98 -12.04 -3.13
CA PRO A 21 -11.30 -12.12 -1.86
C PRO A 21 -9.81 -12.31 -2.18
N HIS A 22 -9.01 -11.27 -2.01
CA HIS A 22 -7.57 -11.47 -1.98
C HIS A 22 -7.30 -12.28 -0.71
N ASN A 23 -7.12 -13.60 -0.88
CA ASN A 23 -6.81 -14.55 0.20
C ASN A 23 -5.43 -14.28 0.86
N PHE A 24 -4.78 -13.16 0.53
CA PHE A 24 -3.45 -12.77 1.01
C PHE A 24 -3.31 -11.24 0.98
N PRO A 25 -2.52 -10.66 1.90
CA PRO A 25 -2.20 -9.23 1.86
C PRO A 25 -1.39 -8.90 0.60
N THR A 26 -1.75 -7.80 -0.07
CA THR A 26 -1.12 -7.33 -1.32
C THR A 26 -0.18 -6.16 -1.10
N PHE A 27 -0.46 -5.32 -0.10
CA PHE A 27 0.34 -4.14 0.22
C PHE A 27 1.25 -4.39 1.41
N PHE A 28 2.54 -4.15 1.23
CA PHE A 28 3.55 -4.31 2.28
C PHE A 28 4.37 -3.05 2.44
N ILE A 29 4.74 -2.74 3.68
CA ILE A 29 5.68 -1.68 4.02
C ILE A 29 7.01 -2.33 4.36
N ILE A 30 8.08 -1.84 3.72
CA ILE A 30 9.46 -2.20 4.04
C ILE A 30 10.05 -1.06 4.85
N HIS A 31 10.43 -1.38 6.08
CA HIS A 31 11.11 -0.52 7.03
C HIS A 31 12.60 -0.81 6.96
N ARG A 32 13.42 0.23 7.02
CA ARG A 32 14.87 0.08 7.12
C ARG A 32 15.25 -0.15 8.58
N GLU A 33 15.91 -1.26 8.86
CA GLU A 33 16.54 -1.48 10.17
C GLU A 33 17.92 -0.83 10.13
N SER A 34 18.04 0.35 10.73
CA SER A 34 19.31 1.05 10.87
C SER A 34 19.42 1.69 12.24
N THR A 35 20.65 1.71 12.77
CA THR A 35 21.00 2.37 14.04
C THR A 35 20.89 3.89 13.96
N ASP A 36 21.13 4.48 12.78
CA ASP A 36 21.31 5.93 12.61
C ASP A 36 20.11 6.66 11.98
N LYS A 37 18.87 6.19 12.25
CA LYS A 37 17.61 6.74 11.68
C LYS A 37 17.60 6.87 10.15
N ASP A 38 18.41 6.05 9.52
CA ASP A 38 18.67 6.07 8.10
C ASP A 38 17.42 5.57 7.34
N THR A 39 17.02 6.28 6.27
CA THR A 39 15.79 6.00 5.50
C THR A 39 16.10 5.66 4.04
N PHE A 40 15.08 5.33 3.23
CA PHE A 40 15.24 5.14 1.78
C PHE A 40 15.28 6.44 0.97
N HIS A 41 15.28 7.61 1.63
CA HIS A 41 15.40 8.91 0.95
C HIS A 41 16.76 9.10 0.29
N GLY A 42 17.84 8.70 0.96
CA GLY A 42 19.20 8.75 0.41
C GLY A 42 19.54 7.61 -0.57
N VAL A 43 18.67 6.61 -0.71
CA VAL A 43 18.93 5.43 -1.55
C VAL A 43 18.45 5.72 -2.97
N SER A 44 19.29 5.45 -3.97
CA SER A 44 18.94 5.65 -5.38
C SER A 44 17.67 4.85 -5.76
N PRO A 45 16.69 5.48 -6.45
CA PRO A 45 15.48 4.78 -6.88
C PRO A 45 15.77 3.58 -7.80
N PHE A 46 16.81 3.67 -8.63
CA PHE A 46 17.24 2.56 -9.48
C PHE A 46 17.77 1.37 -8.66
N LEU A 47 18.51 1.66 -7.58
CA LEU A 47 19.00 0.61 -6.66
C LEU A 47 17.82 -0.04 -5.93
N VAL A 48 16.84 0.75 -5.49
CA VAL A 48 15.62 0.24 -4.85
C VAL A 48 14.87 -0.69 -5.81
N GLU A 49 14.61 -0.23 -7.03
CA GLU A 49 13.90 -1.03 -8.03
C GLU A 49 14.64 -2.33 -8.33
N LYS A 50 15.95 -2.26 -8.60
CA LYS A 50 16.78 -3.45 -8.85
C LYS A 50 16.80 -4.40 -7.65
N ALA A 51 16.88 -3.90 -6.43
CA ALA A 51 16.85 -4.73 -5.21
C ALA A 51 15.50 -5.46 -5.07
N ILE A 52 14.38 -4.76 -5.29
CA ILE A 52 13.05 -5.36 -5.26
C ILE A 52 12.89 -6.40 -6.37
N SER A 53 13.26 -6.06 -7.61
CA SER A 53 13.21 -6.99 -8.74
C SER A 53 14.08 -8.22 -8.52
N SER A 54 15.26 -8.07 -7.91
CA SER A 54 16.13 -9.20 -7.58
C SER A 54 15.54 -10.10 -6.49
N ALA A 55 14.83 -9.53 -5.51
CA ALA A 55 14.29 -10.27 -4.38
C ALA A 55 12.95 -10.92 -4.71
N LEU A 56 12.05 -10.22 -5.39
CA LEU A 56 10.66 -10.62 -5.61
C LEU A 56 10.29 -10.87 -7.08
N GLY A 57 11.15 -10.49 -8.02
CA GLY A 57 10.82 -10.43 -9.44
C GLY A 57 10.00 -9.18 -9.77
N GLU A 58 9.22 -9.26 -10.84
CA GLU A 58 8.31 -8.18 -11.24
C GLU A 58 7.17 -8.02 -10.21
N VAL A 59 7.10 -6.84 -9.60
CA VAL A 59 6.06 -6.45 -8.64
C VAL A 59 5.14 -5.41 -9.27
N LYS A 60 3.90 -5.32 -8.79
CA LYS A 60 2.89 -4.45 -9.40
C LYS A 60 3.22 -2.97 -9.28
N SER A 61 3.71 -2.57 -8.10
CA SER A 61 4.13 -1.19 -7.86
C SER A 61 5.09 -1.11 -6.70
N THR A 62 6.09 -0.24 -6.80
CA THR A 62 6.96 0.16 -5.70
C THR A 62 6.90 1.67 -5.55
N LYS A 63 6.61 2.17 -4.35
CA LYS A 63 6.52 3.60 -4.06
C LYS A 63 7.29 3.96 -2.80
N LYS A 64 8.06 5.05 -2.85
CA LYS A 64 8.65 5.66 -1.66
C LYS A 64 7.58 6.46 -0.92
N LEU A 65 7.43 6.20 0.37
CA LEU A 65 6.52 6.94 1.24
C LEU A 65 7.21 8.18 1.80
N ARG A 66 6.42 9.21 2.13
CA ARG A 66 6.94 10.43 2.78
C ARG A 66 7.60 10.16 4.14
N SER A 67 7.21 9.07 4.79
CA SER A 67 7.85 8.57 6.02
C SER A 67 9.28 8.07 5.81
N GLY A 68 9.74 7.88 4.58
CA GLY A 68 11.06 7.32 4.26
C GLY A 68 11.10 5.80 4.12
N ASN A 69 9.94 5.14 4.22
CA ASN A 69 9.76 3.70 3.99
C ASN A 69 9.37 3.41 2.54
N LEU A 70 9.40 2.14 2.15
CA LEU A 70 8.93 1.68 0.83
C LEU A 70 7.58 0.97 0.95
N LEU A 71 6.65 1.31 0.08
CA LEU A 71 5.40 0.59 -0.15
C LEU A 71 5.57 -0.30 -1.38
N VAL A 72 5.28 -1.59 -1.23
CA VAL A 72 5.33 -2.57 -2.31
C VAL A 72 3.96 -3.22 -2.45
N GLU A 73 3.47 -3.26 -3.68
CA GLU A 73 2.27 -4.00 -4.07
C GLU A 73 2.68 -5.25 -4.85
N VAL A 74 2.32 -6.42 -4.34
CA VAL A 74 2.62 -7.71 -4.97
C VAL A 74 1.43 -8.21 -5.78
N ASN A 75 1.71 -9.01 -6.83
CA ASN A 75 0.67 -9.56 -7.69
C ASN A 75 0.32 -11.02 -7.34
N SER A 76 1.24 -11.76 -6.70
CA SER A 76 1.09 -13.18 -6.42
C SER A 76 1.12 -13.52 -4.92
N PRO A 77 0.33 -14.51 -4.44
CA PRO A 77 0.43 -15.01 -3.06
C PRO A 77 1.80 -15.60 -2.75
N THR A 78 2.49 -16.14 -3.75
CA THR A 78 3.86 -16.67 -3.59
C THR A 78 4.84 -15.53 -3.28
N GLN A 79 4.71 -14.39 -3.96
CA GLN A 79 5.47 -13.17 -3.69
C GLN A 79 5.12 -12.60 -2.32
N ALA A 80 3.85 -12.61 -1.91
CA ALA A 80 3.41 -12.15 -0.60
C ALA A 80 4.08 -12.93 0.55
N LYS A 81 4.22 -14.25 0.41
CA LYS A 81 4.99 -15.07 1.36
C LYS A 81 6.48 -14.75 1.30
N LYS A 82 7.03 -14.56 0.10
CA LYS A 82 8.45 -14.26 -0.09
C LYS A 82 8.85 -12.92 0.53
N VAL A 83 8.04 -11.87 0.36
CA VAL A 83 8.36 -10.52 0.85
C VAL A 83 8.42 -10.45 2.37
N LEU A 84 7.57 -11.20 3.07
CA LEU A 84 7.61 -11.29 4.54
C LEU A 84 8.90 -11.96 5.06
N ASN A 85 9.57 -12.77 4.24
CA ASN A 85 10.81 -13.44 4.61
C ASN A 85 12.07 -12.63 4.26
N ILE A 86 11.93 -11.49 3.57
CA ILE A 86 13.06 -10.62 3.24
C ILE A 86 13.53 -9.91 4.51
N LYS A 87 14.79 -10.17 4.88
CA LYS A 87 15.49 -9.48 5.98
C LYS A 87 16.52 -8.48 5.49
N THR A 88 16.93 -8.59 4.23
CA THR A 88 17.94 -7.71 3.63
C THR A 88 17.56 -7.37 2.20
N LEU A 89 17.72 -6.10 1.83
CA LEU A 89 17.64 -5.64 0.44
C LEU A 89 19.02 -5.15 0.02
N SER A 90 19.66 -5.88 -0.90
CA SER A 90 21.06 -5.69 -1.30
C SER A 90 22.02 -5.82 -0.10
N THR A 91 22.27 -4.73 0.62
CA THR A 91 23.20 -4.65 1.76
C THR A 91 22.53 -4.05 2.99
N ILE A 92 21.27 -3.63 2.87
CA ILE A 92 20.53 -2.90 3.90
C ILE A 92 19.62 -3.89 4.63
N ALA A 93 19.72 -3.95 5.96
CA ALA A 93 18.79 -4.72 6.78
C ALA A 93 17.40 -4.05 6.78
N VAL A 94 16.36 -4.86 6.64
CA VAL A 94 14.98 -4.40 6.53
C VAL A 94 14.01 -5.30 7.29
N THR A 95 12.94 -4.70 7.77
CA THR A 95 11.75 -5.41 8.27
C THR A 95 10.60 -5.19 7.32
N VAL A 96 9.77 -6.22 7.10
CA VAL A 96 8.57 -6.12 6.27
C VAL A 96 7.33 -6.30 7.13
N THR A 97 6.36 -5.40 6.98
CA THR A 97 5.06 -5.49 7.66
C THR A 97 3.92 -5.31 6.66
N PRO A 98 2.82 -6.09 6.73
CA PRO A 98 1.62 -5.83 5.95
C PRO A 98 1.05 -4.43 6.25
N HIS A 99 0.56 -3.74 5.22
CA HIS A 99 -0.06 -2.44 5.39
C HIS A 99 -1.45 -2.59 6.06
N ALA A 100 -1.69 -1.94 7.20
CA ALA A 100 -2.91 -2.15 7.98
C ALA A 100 -4.19 -1.72 7.25
N THR A 101 -4.20 -0.54 6.61
CA THR A 101 -5.41 -0.01 5.97
C THR A 101 -5.57 -0.39 4.50
N LEU A 102 -4.51 -0.33 3.67
CA LEU A 102 -4.61 -0.68 2.25
C LEU A 102 -5.01 -2.14 1.98
N ASN A 103 -4.74 -3.06 2.92
CA ASN A 103 -5.20 -4.44 2.83
C ASN A 103 -6.61 -4.66 3.42
N SER A 104 -7.26 -3.62 3.94
CA SER A 104 -8.59 -3.70 4.55
C SER A 104 -9.51 -2.64 3.95
N SER A 105 -10.59 -3.05 3.30
CA SER A 105 -11.66 -2.11 2.97
C SER A 105 -12.50 -1.84 4.23
N LYS A 106 -12.75 -0.57 4.54
CA LYS A 106 -13.87 -0.19 5.40
C LYS A 106 -15.06 0.01 4.48
N GLY A 107 -16.00 -0.93 4.46
CA GLY A 107 -17.20 -0.80 3.65
C GLY A 107 -17.93 0.51 3.94
N VAL A 108 -18.33 1.23 2.90
CA VAL A 108 -19.25 2.37 3.01
C VAL A 108 -20.62 1.84 2.64
N ILE A 109 -21.56 1.83 3.59
CA ILE A 109 -22.96 1.53 3.32
C ILE A 109 -23.65 2.87 3.09
N SER A 110 -24.00 3.17 1.84
CA SER A 110 -24.88 4.31 1.54
C SER A 110 -26.32 3.84 1.67
N CYS A 111 -27.00 4.23 2.75
CA CYS A 111 -28.45 4.01 2.88
C CYS A 111 -29.19 5.04 2.03
N GLU A 112 -29.70 4.61 0.88
CA GLU A 112 -30.78 5.30 0.19
C GLU A 112 -32.12 4.93 0.84
N LEU A 113 -32.47 5.66 1.90
CA LEU A 113 -33.83 5.66 2.42
C LEU A 113 -34.73 6.40 1.42
N THR A 114 -35.24 5.68 0.42
CA THR A 114 -36.45 6.13 -0.27
C THR A 114 -37.60 6.01 0.71
N GLU A 115 -38.12 7.15 1.15
CA GLU A 115 -39.33 7.28 1.96
C GLU A 115 -40.47 6.51 1.29
N ARG A 116 -40.84 5.35 1.85
CA ARG A 116 -42.15 4.76 1.62
C ARG A 116 -43.14 5.50 2.50
N SER A 117 -44.16 6.02 1.83
CA SER A 117 -45.31 6.77 2.31
C SER A 117 -45.81 6.30 3.67
N CYS A 118 -46.03 7.29 4.55
CA CYS A 118 -46.95 7.19 5.67
C CYS A 118 -48.39 7.03 5.16
#